data_AF-A0A7Y4RE61-F1
#
_entry.id   AF-A0A7Y4RE61-F1
#
_cell.length_a   1.000
_cell.length_b   1.000
_cell.length_c   1.000
_cell.angle_alpha   90.00
_cell.angle_beta   90.00
_cell.angle_gamma   90.00
#
_symmetry.space_group_name_H-M   'P 1'
#
loop_
_entity.id
_entity.type
_entity.pdbx_description
1 polymer ?
#
loop_
_entity_poly.entity_id
_entity_poly.type
_entity_poly.pdbx_seq_one_letter_code
_entity_poly.pdbx_strand_id
1 'polypeptide(L)'
;MSELGELESAVVGLLAGVESGGEPLFRSVSGFAAADRRQAVARLGGLAAPAALVAYAGRERADTTFGVIGGPRVTVLVRAENLRGGEDVRVGDGSAVGAFDLLASVVAVLDGAIVTVDRRLTAIDEQVVAADETHAVYEQRYLVERTPHLTAPTFDGAAVAGADSIVRVEVGDVESDAALFAFPGIDGVFRHQLGMRQRAIRWVGQLRSANDAGLNAIEAALEAAVADPRAHVMADAWSRQFAECVLERFTREGPRRRHPVTGQALQGFECVFGQLSG
;
A
#
# COMPACT_ATOMS: atom_id res chain seq x y z
N MET A 1 -22.48 -6.34 10.25
CA MET A 1 -22.28 -5.01 9.63
C MET A 1 -21.70 -5.23 8.25
N SER A 2 -21.84 -4.28 7.32
CA SER A 2 -21.16 -4.41 6.02
C SER A 2 -19.68 -4.10 6.20
N GLU A 3 -18.81 -4.86 5.53
CA GLU A 3 -17.34 -4.66 5.52
C GLU A 3 -16.95 -3.20 5.19
N LEU A 4 -17.77 -2.54 4.38
CA LEU A 4 -17.60 -1.13 4.00
C LEU A 4 -17.84 -0.16 5.16
N GLY A 5 -18.87 -0.42 5.98
CA GLY A 5 -19.16 0.40 7.14
C GLY A 5 -18.11 0.26 8.24
N GLU A 6 -17.50 -0.92 8.37
CA GLU A 6 -16.39 -1.16 9.30
C GLU A 6 -15.13 -0.38 8.89
N LEU A 7 -14.78 -0.41 7.60
CA LEU A 7 -13.66 0.36 7.06
C LEU A 7 -13.85 1.87 7.25
N GLU A 8 -15.04 2.40 6.90
CA GLU A 8 -15.37 3.81 7.07
C GLU A 8 -15.29 4.22 8.55
N SER A 9 -15.87 3.42 9.45
CA SER A 9 -15.87 3.69 10.89
C SER A 9 -14.45 3.69 11.47
N ALA A 10 -13.59 2.79 11.01
CA ALA A 10 -12.20 2.74 11.45
C ALA A 10 -11.41 3.98 11.04
N VAL A 11 -11.56 4.43 9.79
CA VAL A 11 -10.90 5.66 9.30
C VAL A 11 -11.42 6.89 10.05
N VAL A 12 -12.73 6.98 10.27
CA VAL A 12 -13.33 8.04 11.10
C VAL A 12 -12.74 8.03 12.51
N GLY A 13 -12.59 6.85 13.12
CA GLY A 13 -11.99 6.71 14.45
C GLY A 13 -10.54 7.18 14.52
N LEU A 14 -9.72 6.82 13.52
CA LEU A 14 -8.33 7.28 13.43
C LEU A 14 -8.24 8.80 13.30
N LEU A 15 -9.05 9.39 12.41
CA LEU A 15 -9.06 10.83 12.19
C LEU A 15 -9.60 11.63 13.38
N ALA A 16 -10.60 11.10 14.08
CA ALA A 16 -11.15 11.72 15.29
C ALA A 16 -10.15 11.72 16.46
N GLY A 17 -9.18 10.79 16.47
CA GLY A 17 -8.12 10.71 17.48
C GLY A 17 -6.87 11.54 17.17
N VAL A 18 -6.85 12.29 16.06
CA VAL A 18 -5.70 13.15 15.72
C VAL A 18 -5.75 14.41 16.57
N GLU A 19 -4.67 14.67 17.29
CA GLU A 19 -4.55 15.82 18.20
C GLU A 19 -3.41 16.76 17.77
N SER A 20 -3.57 18.04 18.08
CA SER A 20 -2.51 19.05 17.99
C SER A 20 -2.52 19.89 19.25
N GLY A 21 -1.39 19.90 19.98
CA GLY A 21 -1.30 20.59 21.26
C GLY A 21 -2.22 20.02 22.36
N GLY A 22 -2.63 18.75 22.25
CA GLY A 22 -3.52 18.08 23.21
C GLY A 22 -5.01 18.33 22.99
N GLU A 23 -5.38 19.00 21.89
CA GLU A 23 -6.77 19.21 21.47
C GLU A 23 -7.04 18.49 20.14
N PRO A 24 -8.27 18.04 19.87
CA PRO A 24 -8.62 17.43 18.59
C PRO A 24 -8.33 18.36 17.41
N LEU A 25 -7.58 17.86 16.42
CA LEU A 25 -7.25 18.61 15.21
C LEU A 25 -8.50 18.93 14.38
N PHE A 26 -9.42 17.97 14.31
CA PHE A 26 -10.72 18.12 13.65
C PHE A 26 -11.82 18.34 14.67
N ARG A 27 -12.63 19.39 14.47
CA ARG A 27 -13.85 19.61 15.26
C ARG A 27 -14.97 18.64 14.88
N SER A 28 -15.00 18.21 13.62
CA SER A 28 -16.00 17.27 13.11
C SER A 28 -15.36 16.24 12.19
N VAL A 29 -15.56 14.96 12.48
CA VAL A 29 -15.23 13.85 11.57
C VAL A 29 -16.47 13.00 11.40
N SER A 30 -16.83 12.65 10.17
CA SER A 30 -17.98 11.77 9.92
C SER A 30 -17.80 10.92 8.68
N GLY A 31 -18.49 9.78 8.67
CA GLY A 31 -18.62 8.91 7.51
C GLY A 31 -19.77 9.34 6.59
N PHE A 32 -19.65 9.04 5.30
CA PHE A 32 -20.65 9.39 4.29
C PHE A 32 -20.72 8.36 3.17
N ALA A 33 -21.80 7.60 3.18
CA ALA A 33 -22.17 6.71 2.09
C ALA A 33 -22.93 7.50 1.00
N ALA A 34 -22.23 8.20 0.11
CA ALA A 34 -22.87 8.77 -1.07
C ALA A 34 -22.17 8.42 -2.37
N ALA A 35 -22.99 8.38 -3.42
CA ALA A 35 -22.58 8.10 -4.78
C ALA A 35 -22.01 9.32 -5.52
N ASP A 36 -22.11 10.54 -4.97
CA ASP A 36 -21.75 11.78 -5.67
C ASP A 36 -20.91 12.74 -4.80
N ARG A 37 -19.81 13.21 -5.40
CA ARG A 37 -18.87 14.21 -4.84
C ARG A 37 -19.58 15.51 -4.44
N ARG A 38 -20.58 15.99 -5.20
CA ARG A 38 -21.28 17.25 -4.87
C ARG A 38 -22.04 17.16 -3.55
N GLN A 39 -22.70 16.02 -3.30
CA GLN A 39 -23.43 15.80 -2.06
C GLN A 39 -22.47 15.71 -0.86
N ALA A 40 -21.29 15.12 -1.08
CA ALA A 40 -20.25 15.03 -0.05
C ALA A 40 -19.73 16.42 0.35
N VAL A 41 -19.47 17.30 -0.63
CA VAL A 41 -19.07 18.69 -0.38
C VAL A 41 -20.17 19.47 0.35
N ALA A 42 -21.43 19.34 -0.08
CA ALA A 42 -22.55 20.00 0.60
C ALA A 42 -22.72 19.53 2.05
N ARG A 43 -22.53 18.22 2.31
CA ARG A 43 -22.57 17.65 3.66
C ARG A 43 -21.43 18.19 4.53
N LEU A 44 -20.21 18.22 3.99
CA LEU A 44 -19.04 18.78 4.66
C LEU A 44 -19.19 20.28 4.97
N GLY A 45 -19.89 21.02 4.10
CA GLY A 45 -20.26 22.42 4.33
C GLY A 45 -21.12 22.64 5.58
N GLY A 46 -21.91 21.65 5.99
CA GLY A 46 -22.74 21.70 7.20
C GLY A 46 -22.04 21.28 8.50
N LEU A 47 -20.78 20.83 8.44
CA LEU A 47 -20.00 20.42 9.61
C LEU A 47 -19.19 21.60 10.19
N ALA A 48 -18.89 21.54 11.49
CA ALA A 48 -18.05 22.55 12.14
C ALA A 48 -16.59 22.36 11.73
N ALA A 49 -15.99 23.35 11.07
CA ALA A 49 -14.60 23.32 10.64
C ALA A 49 -13.60 23.58 11.79
N PRO A 50 -12.38 23.01 11.75
CA PRO A 50 -11.86 22.07 10.74
C PRO A 50 -12.62 20.75 10.72
N ALA A 51 -12.95 20.25 9.53
CA ALA A 51 -13.79 19.06 9.38
C ALA A 51 -13.24 18.06 8.36
N ALA A 52 -13.48 16.78 8.61
CA ALA A 52 -13.18 15.69 7.69
C ALA A 52 -14.44 14.86 7.39
N LEU A 53 -14.62 14.50 6.12
CA LEU A 53 -15.68 13.59 5.67
C LEU A 53 -15.04 12.39 4.98
N VAL A 54 -15.31 11.19 5.48
CA VAL A 54 -14.79 9.93 4.94
C VAL A 54 -15.85 9.28 4.09
N ALA A 55 -15.52 8.92 2.87
CA ALA A 55 -16.41 8.21 1.96
C ALA A 55 -15.70 7.02 1.33
N TYR A 56 -16.34 5.85 1.34
CA TYR A 56 -15.85 4.72 0.57
C TYR A 56 -16.31 4.84 -0.89
N ALA A 57 -15.37 5.07 -1.79
CA ALA A 57 -15.58 4.95 -3.22
C ALA A 57 -15.33 3.48 -3.60
N GLY A 58 -16.30 2.82 -4.22
CA GLY A 58 -16.17 1.41 -4.61
C GLY A 58 -15.00 1.11 -5.57
N ARG A 59 -15.09 0.02 -6.32
CA ARG A 59 -14.08 -0.27 -7.34
C ARG A 59 -14.25 0.67 -8.54
N GLU A 60 -13.34 1.62 -8.71
CA GLU A 60 -13.19 2.31 -9.99
C GLU A 60 -12.48 1.38 -10.99
N ARG A 61 -12.90 1.42 -12.27
CA ARG A 61 -12.20 0.70 -13.35
C ARG A 61 -10.75 1.19 -13.38
N ALA A 62 -9.81 0.25 -13.45
CA ALA A 62 -8.38 0.52 -13.45
C ALA A 62 -8.05 1.60 -14.50
N ASP A 63 -7.50 2.73 -14.04
CA ASP A 63 -6.87 3.70 -14.92
C ASP A 63 -5.47 3.17 -15.23
N THR A 64 -5.31 2.69 -16.46
CA THR A 64 -4.05 2.08 -16.94
C THR A 64 -2.88 3.05 -16.95
N THR A 65 -3.14 4.36 -16.80
CA THR A 65 -2.12 5.41 -16.84
C THR A 65 -1.16 5.36 -15.65
N PHE A 66 -1.59 4.87 -14.49
CA PHE A 66 -0.78 4.90 -13.25
C PHE A 66 -0.31 3.54 -12.74
N GLY A 67 -0.72 2.44 -13.37
CA GLY A 67 -0.39 1.09 -12.90
C GLY A 67 -1.03 0.72 -11.55
N VAL A 68 -2.00 1.51 -11.09
CA VAL A 68 -2.78 1.20 -9.89
C VAL A 68 -3.86 0.21 -10.29
N ILE A 69 -3.72 -1.04 -9.83
CA ILE A 69 -4.72 -2.10 -9.99
C ILE A 69 -6.05 -1.58 -9.43
N GLY A 70 -7.16 -1.78 -10.16
CA GLY A 70 -8.52 -1.31 -9.82
C GLY A 70 -9.05 -1.90 -8.51
N GLY A 71 -8.57 -1.38 -7.38
CA GLY A 71 -8.95 -1.74 -6.03
C GLY A 71 -9.99 -0.80 -5.44
N PRO A 72 -10.59 -1.19 -4.31
CA PRO A 72 -11.48 -0.32 -3.54
C PRO A 72 -10.75 0.92 -3.01
N ARG A 73 -11.45 2.05 -2.89
CA ARG A 73 -10.86 3.33 -2.50
C ARG A 73 -11.57 3.96 -1.31
N VAL A 74 -10.80 4.65 -0.49
CA VAL A 74 -11.33 5.56 0.54
C VAL A 74 -10.98 6.97 0.11
N THR A 75 -11.97 7.85 0.18
CA THR A 75 -11.81 9.27 -0.06
C THR A 75 -12.00 10.01 1.26
N VAL A 76 -11.08 10.90 1.58
CA VAL A 76 -11.19 11.82 2.71
C VAL A 76 -11.28 13.24 2.16
N LEU A 77 -12.42 13.90 2.38
CA LEU A 77 -12.57 15.33 2.12
C LEU A 77 -12.21 16.10 3.38
N VAL A 78 -11.28 17.04 3.25
CA VAL A 78 -10.79 17.88 4.34
C VAL A 78 -11.22 19.31 4.09
N ARG A 79 -11.85 19.93 5.09
CA ARG A 79 -12.25 21.35 5.06
C ARG A 79 -11.51 22.14 6.12
N ALA A 80 -10.80 23.18 5.66
CA ALA A 80 -10.29 24.27 6.47
C ALA A 80 -11.17 25.51 6.31
N GLU A 81 -11.17 26.36 7.34
CA GLU A 81 -11.92 27.60 7.36
C GLU A 81 -11.14 28.68 8.12
N ASN A 82 -11.04 29.86 7.52
CA ASN A 82 -10.53 31.07 8.15
C ASN A 82 -11.53 32.22 7.97
N LEU A 83 -12.24 32.57 9.05
CA LEU A 83 -13.24 33.63 9.05
C LEU A 83 -12.68 35.03 9.32
N ARG A 84 -11.42 35.13 9.76
CA ARG A 84 -10.85 36.42 10.21
C ARG A 84 -10.39 37.30 9.05
N GLY A 85 -10.18 36.73 7.87
CA GLY A 85 -9.77 37.43 6.65
C GLY A 85 -8.35 38.01 6.78
N GLY A 86 -7.52 37.81 5.75
CA GLY A 86 -6.20 38.43 5.67
C GLY A 86 -5.05 37.46 5.39
N GLU A 87 -5.21 36.16 5.64
CA GLU A 87 -4.21 35.13 5.33
C GLU A 87 -4.85 33.94 4.60
N ASP A 88 -4.07 33.29 3.72
CA ASP A 88 -4.54 32.17 2.90
C ASP A 88 -4.96 30.99 3.79
N VAL A 89 -6.25 30.61 3.72
CA VAL A 89 -6.83 29.45 4.44
C VAL A 89 -6.07 28.14 4.22
N ARG A 90 -5.29 28.05 3.14
CA ARG A 90 -4.42 26.89 2.87
C ARG A 90 -3.26 26.78 3.85
N VAL A 91 -2.70 27.91 4.27
CA VAL A 91 -1.53 27.99 5.16
C VAL A 91 -1.97 28.15 6.63
N GLY A 92 -3.09 28.82 6.87
CA GLY A 92 -3.55 29.16 8.22
C GLY A 92 -2.93 30.46 8.71
N ASP A 93 -3.33 30.89 9.92
CA ASP A 93 -2.96 32.20 10.47
C ASP A 93 -2.42 32.16 11.91
N GLY A 94 -1.91 30.99 12.32
CA GLY A 94 -1.47 30.70 13.68
C GLY A 94 -2.60 30.55 14.70
N SER A 95 -3.82 31.02 14.41
CA SER A 95 -5.02 30.80 15.21
C SER A 95 -5.96 29.74 14.62
N ALA A 96 -5.98 29.63 13.29
CA ALA A 96 -6.63 28.58 12.53
C ALA A 96 -5.58 27.69 11.84
N VAL A 97 -5.80 26.37 11.91
CA VAL A 97 -4.96 25.39 11.22
C VAL A 97 -5.24 25.46 9.72
N GLY A 98 -4.19 25.60 8.91
CA GLY A 98 -4.28 25.65 7.45
C GLY A 98 -4.66 24.31 6.84
N ALA A 99 -5.26 24.34 5.64
CA ALA A 99 -5.61 23.12 4.91
C ALA A 99 -4.40 22.18 4.71
N PHE A 100 -3.21 22.72 4.41
CA PHE A 100 -2.02 21.90 4.18
C PHE A 100 -1.55 21.13 5.42
N ASP A 101 -1.64 21.74 6.61
CA ASP A 101 -1.30 21.06 7.86
C ASP A 101 -2.32 19.96 8.20
N LEU A 102 -3.61 20.21 7.93
CA LEU A 102 -4.65 19.19 8.07
C LEU A 102 -4.39 18.02 7.13
N LEU A 103 -4.08 18.30 5.86
CA LEU A 103 -3.80 17.29 4.83
C LEU A 103 -2.55 16.46 5.16
N ALA A 104 -1.48 17.11 5.63
CA ALA A 104 -0.27 16.43 6.07
C ALA A 104 -0.55 15.51 7.27
N SER A 105 -1.38 15.96 8.22
CA SER A 105 -1.77 15.17 9.38
C SER A 105 -2.62 13.95 9.00
N VAL A 106 -3.55 14.11 8.04
CA VAL A 106 -4.35 13.00 7.51
C VAL A 106 -3.45 11.96 6.85
N VAL A 107 -2.50 12.38 6.01
CA VAL A 107 -1.55 11.47 5.36
C VAL A 107 -0.67 10.75 6.38
N ALA A 108 -0.14 11.48 7.37
CA ALA A 108 0.71 10.89 8.40
C ALA A 108 0.00 9.80 9.22
N VAL A 109 -1.32 9.91 9.37
CA VAL A 109 -2.14 8.97 10.15
C VAL A 109 -2.69 7.84 9.29
N LEU A 110 -2.99 8.09 8.02
CA LEU A 110 -3.66 7.13 7.15
C LEU A 110 -2.72 6.40 6.19
N ASP A 111 -1.67 7.03 5.66
CA ASP A 111 -0.78 6.34 4.72
C ASP A 111 0.00 5.21 5.42
N GLY A 112 -0.13 4.01 4.87
CA GLY A 112 0.42 2.79 5.44
C GLY A 112 -0.35 2.23 6.64
N ALA A 113 -1.40 2.90 7.12
CA ALA A 113 -2.15 2.47 8.30
C ALA A 113 -2.97 1.21 8.03
N ILE A 114 -3.00 0.31 9.02
CA ILE A 114 -3.88 -0.86 9.00
C ILE A 114 -5.18 -0.49 9.73
N VAL A 115 -6.27 -0.32 8.97
CA VAL A 115 -7.54 0.23 9.49
C VAL A 115 -8.53 -0.84 9.95
N THR A 116 -8.42 -2.05 9.41
CA THR A 116 -9.10 -3.24 9.96
C THR A 116 -8.08 -4.38 10.10
N VAL A 117 -8.49 -5.63 10.32
CA VAL A 117 -7.54 -6.73 10.57
C VAL A 117 -6.51 -6.92 9.44
N ASP A 118 -6.90 -6.67 8.19
CA ASP A 118 -6.10 -6.99 7.00
C ASP A 118 -6.19 -5.91 5.89
N ARG A 119 -6.56 -4.68 6.24
CA ARG A 119 -6.73 -3.59 5.27
C ARG A 119 -5.74 -2.48 5.52
N ARG A 120 -4.81 -2.29 4.59
CA ARG A 120 -3.87 -1.17 4.59
C ARG A 120 -4.36 -0.08 3.66
N LEU A 121 -4.23 1.15 4.10
CA LEU A 121 -4.45 2.32 3.26
C LEU A 121 -3.13 2.77 2.65
N THR A 122 -3.19 3.10 1.37
CA THR A 122 -2.05 3.67 0.64
C THR A 122 -2.53 4.94 -0.04
N ALA A 123 -1.94 6.09 0.28
CA ALA A 123 -2.29 7.35 -0.37
C ALA A 123 -2.11 7.22 -1.90
N ILE A 124 -3.01 7.79 -2.69
CA ILE A 124 -2.97 7.76 -4.15
C ILE A 124 -2.60 9.14 -4.66
N ASP A 125 -3.45 10.12 -4.34
CA ASP A 125 -3.32 11.49 -4.76
C ASP A 125 -4.13 12.43 -3.87
N GLU A 126 -3.93 13.72 -4.10
CA GLU A 126 -4.63 14.82 -3.47
C GLU A 126 -5.07 15.81 -4.55
N GLN A 127 -6.27 16.39 -4.40
CA GLN A 127 -6.77 17.41 -5.31
C GLN A 127 -7.57 18.49 -4.57
N VAL A 128 -7.52 19.71 -5.08
CA VAL A 128 -8.41 20.78 -4.63
C VAL A 128 -9.81 20.56 -5.21
N VAL A 129 -10.83 20.63 -4.36
CA VAL A 129 -12.24 20.52 -4.77
C VAL A 129 -12.88 21.90 -4.86
N ALA A 130 -12.63 22.74 -3.87
CA ALA A 130 -13.07 24.13 -3.81
C ALA A 130 -12.10 24.92 -2.93
N ALA A 131 -11.79 26.15 -3.29
CA ALA A 131 -11.02 27.04 -2.42
C ALA A 131 -11.38 28.50 -2.73
N ASP A 132 -11.65 29.26 -1.69
CA ASP A 132 -11.77 30.71 -1.72
C ASP A 132 -11.00 31.35 -0.56
N GLU A 133 -11.24 32.64 -0.31
CA GLU A 133 -10.55 33.41 0.74
C GLU A 133 -10.87 32.95 2.17
N THR A 134 -11.98 32.24 2.37
CA THR A 134 -12.52 31.90 3.69
C THR A 134 -12.57 30.40 3.95
N HIS A 135 -12.63 29.58 2.91
CA HIS A 135 -12.68 28.14 3.03
C HIS A 135 -11.88 27.43 1.94
N ALA A 136 -11.32 26.28 2.31
CA ALA A 136 -10.72 25.36 1.35
C ALA A 136 -11.15 23.93 1.63
N VAL A 137 -11.49 23.22 0.56
CA VAL A 137 -11.87 21.82 0.54
C VAL A 137 -10.93 21.07 -0.39
N TYR A 138 -10.26 20.08 0.17
CA TYR A 138 -9.36 19.17 -0.53
C TYR A 138 -9.87 17.74 -0.42
N GLU A 139 -9.53 16.94 -1.41
CA GLU A 139 -9.82 15.52 -1.48
C GLU A 139 -8.51 14.75 -1.50
N GLN A 140 -8.33 13.86 -0.54
CA GLN A 140 -7.26 12.85 -0.56
C GLN A 140 -7.86 11.48 -0.82
N ARG A 141 -7.28 10.75 -1.75
CA ARG A 141 -7.73 9.40 -2.12
C ARG A 141 -6.72 8.36 -1.67
N TYR A 142 -7.23 7.26 -1.13
CA TYR A 142 -6.45 6.15 -0.61
C TYR A 142 -6.91 4.86 -1.28
N LEU A 143 -5.94 4.03 -1.68
CA LEU A 143 -6.19 2.66 -2.11
C LEU A 143 -6.37 1.81 -0.87
N VAL A 144 -7.40 0.98 -0.87
CA VAL A 144 -7.63 -0.01 0.17
C VAL A 144 -7.11 -1.33 -0.35
N GLU A 145 -5.97 -1.75 0.18
CA GLU A 145 -5.36 -3.01 -0.18
C GLU A 145 -5.69 -4.03 0.90
N ARG A 146 -6.07 -5.24 0.47
CA ARG A 146 -5.91 -6.37 1.38
C ARG A 146 -4.42 -6.49 1.60
N THR A 147 -3.97 -6.23 2.81
CA THR A 147 -2.67 -6.68 3.27
C THR A 147 -2.95 -7.95 4.03
N PRO A 148 -2.68 -9.12 3.45
CA PRO A 148 -2.92 -10.35 4.16
C PRO A 148 -2.07 -10.53 5.44
N HIS A 149 -1.26 -9.54 5.82
CA HIS A 149 0.01 -9.72 6.49
C HIS A 149 0.30 -8.59 7.50
N LEU A 150 0.89 -8.94 8.64
CA LEU A 150 1.26 -7.97 9.70
C LEU A 150 2.75 -7.60 9.70
N THR A 151 3.58 -8.30 8.92
CA THR A 151 5.05 -8.15 8.92
C THR A 151 5.60 -8.11 7.50
N ALA A 152 6.61 -7.27 7.24
CA ALA A 152 7.31 -7.27 5.95
C ALA A 152 7.97 -8.64 5.70
N PRO A 153 7.95 -9.16 4.47
CA PRO A 153 8.59 -10.44 4.16
C PRO A 153 10.11 -10.31 4.32
N THR A 154 10.75 -11.37 4.80
CA THR A 154 12.17 -11.42 5.08
C THR A 154 12.88 -12.50 4.28
N PHE A 155 14.15 -12.25 3.99
CA PHE A 155 15.06 -13.22 3.40
C PHE A 155 16.38 -13.09 4.15
N ASP A 156 16.89 -14.23 4.64
CA ASP A 156 17.99 -14.27 5.62
C ASP A 156 17.69 -13.47 6.90
N GLY A 157 16.42 -13.44 7.32
CA GLY A 157 15.98 -12.67 8.49
C GLY A 157 15.96 -11.15 8.31
N ALA A 158 16.44 -10.62 7.18
CA ALA A 158 16.39 -9.20 6.85
C ALA A 158 15.13 -8.85 6.05
N ALA A 159 14.52 -7.68 6.31
CA ALA A 159 13.42 -7.15 5.52
C ALA A 159 13.95 -6.63 4.17
N VAL A 160 14.04 -7.51 3.17
CA VAL A 160 14.74 -7.23 1.92
C VAL A 160 14.03 -6.19 1.06
N ALA A 161 12.71 -6.07 1.14
CA ALA A 161 11.98 -5.03 0.41
C ALA A 161 11.92 -3.69 1.17
N GLY A 162 12.40 -3.56 2.41
CA GLY A 162 12.12 -2.41 3.26
C GLY A 162 10.69 -2.46 3.86
N ALA A 163 10.50 -1.83 5.02
CA ALA A 163 9.27 -1.97 5.81
C ALA A 163 8.02 -1.36 5.15
N ASP A 164 8.20 -0.29 4.38
CA ASP A 164 7.09 0.43 3.74
C ASP A 164 6.64 -0.19 2.43
N SER A 165 7.43 -1.11 1.87
CA SER A 165 7.18 -1.71 0.58
C SER A 165 5.95 -2.61 0.58
N ILE A 166 5.35 -2.70 -0.59
CA ILE A 166 4.17 -3.54 -0.82
C ILE A 166 4.66 -4.76 -1.59
N VAL A 167 4.49 -5.95 -1.00
CA VAL A 167 4.97 -7.21 -1.57
C VAL A 167 3.86 -8.24 -1.55
N ARG A 168 3.56 -8.82 -2.70
CA ARG A 168 2.71 -9.99 -2.85
C ARG A 168 3.60 -11.20 -3.09
N VAL A 169 3.40 -12.26 -2.31
CA VAL A 169 4.13 -13.53 -2.44
C VAL A 169 3.25 -14.54 -3.18
N GLU A 170 3.73 -14.97 -4.34
CA GLU A 170 3.09 -15.96 -5.20
C GLU A 170 3.91 -17.25 -5.17
N VAL A 171 3.35 -18.30 -4.57
CA VAL A 171 4.05 -19.57 -4.41
C VAL A 171 3.62 -20.50 -5.55
N GLY A 172 4.54 -20.82 -6.45
CA GLY A 172 4.28 -21.67 -7.61
C GLY A 172 4.10 -23.14 -7.26
N ASP A 173 3.88 -23.96 -8.28
CA ASP A 173 3.82 -25.42 -8.13
C ASP A 173 5.20 -26.01 -7.88
N VAL A 174 5.22 -27.19 -7.26
CA VAL A 174 6.46 -27.95 -7.06
C VAL A 174 6.83 -28.62 -8.38
N GLU A 175 8.01 -28.31 -8.90
CA GLU A 175 8.55 -28.98 -10.07
C GLU A 175 9.18 -30.31 -9.65
N SER A 176 8.58 -31.42 -10.08
CA SER A 176 9.14 -32.76 -9.94
C SER A 176 9.83 -33.17 -11.24
N ASP A 177 11.07 -33.66 -11.16
CA ASP A 177 11.69 -34.28 -12.32
C ASP A 177 11.22 -35.74 -12.42
N ALA A 178 10.94 -36.19 -13.64
CA ALA A 178 10.46 -37.54 -13.88
C ALA A 178 11.10 -38.12 -15.14
N ALA A 179 11.79 -39.24 -14.99
CA ALA A 179 12.21 -40.04 -16.12
C ALA A 179 11.02 -40.86 -16.62
N LEU A 180 10.76 -40.76 -17.92
CA LEU A 180 9.89 -41.69 -18.63
C LEU A 180 10.76 -42.75 -19.29
N PHE A 181 10.46 -44.02 -19.04
CA PHE A 181 11.15 -45.13 -19.69
C PHE A 181 10.13 -46.20 -20.07
N ALA A 182 10.44 -46.88 -21.17
CA ALA A 182 9.65 -48.00 -21.67
C ALA A 182 10.58 -49.21 -21.77
N PHE A 183 10.07 -50.38 -21.38
CA PHE A 183 10.78 -51.63 -21.56
C PHE A 183 10.34 -52.28 -22.87
N PRO A 184 11.26 -52.78 -23.71
CA PRO A 184 10.89 -53.55 -24.89
C PRO A 184 10.04 -54.77 -24.50
N GLY A 185 8.86 -54.91 -25.12
CA GLY A 185 7.95 -56.05 -24.90
C GLY A 185 6.97 -55.91 -23.73
N ILE A 186 6.94 -54.76 -23.05
CA ILE A 186 5.92 -54.45 -22.03
C ILE A 186 5.16 -53.21 -22.50
N ASP A 187 3.84 -53.33 -22.64
CA ASP A 187 2.98 -52.19 -22.98
C ASP A 187 2.86 -51.25 -21.77
N GLY A 188 3.36 -50.02 -21.93
CA GLY A 188 3.25 -48.96 -20.94
C GLY A 188 4.46 -48.03 -20.90
N VAL A 189 4.24 -46.77 -20.51
CA VAL A 189 5.31 -45.82 -20.18
C VAL A 189 5.39 -45.75 -18.66
N PHE A 190 6.53 -46.13 -18.11
CA PHE A 190 6.78 -46.06 -16.67
C PHE A 190 7.35 -44.70 -16.32
N ARG A 191 6.79 -44.09 -15.27
CA ARG A 191 7.25 -42.81 -14.73
C ARG A 191 8.01 -43.07 -13.44
N HIS A 192 9.29 -42.77 -13.41
CA HIS A 192 10.10 -42.76 -12.19
C HIS A 192 10.31 -41.31 -11.75
N GLN A 193 9.75 -40.94 -10.60
CA GLN A 193 10.02 -39.65 -9.98
C GLN A 193 11.48 -39.62 -9.51
N LEU A 194 12.27 -38.68 -10.04
CA LEU A 194 13.70 -38.54 -9.75
C LEU A 194 13.98 -37.61 -8.55
N GLY A 195 12.93 -37.01 -7.97
CA GLY A 195 13.01 -36.10 -6.83
C GLY A 195 12.21 -34.82 -7.05
N MET A 196 12.04 -34.03 -5.99
CA MET A 196 11.58 -32.64 -6.08
C MET A 196 12.80 -31.78 -6.43
N ARG A 197 12.69 -30.94 -7.46
CA ARG A 197 13.84 -30.16 -7.95
C ARG A 197 13.82 -28.75 -7.39
N GLN A 198 12.68 -28.09 -7.52
CA GLN A 198 12.57 -26.70 -7.14
C GLN A 198 11.10 -26.28 -7.04
N ARG A 199 10.81 -25.34 -6.14
CA ARG A 199 9.55 -24.59 -6.16
C ARG A 199 9.86 -23.13 -6.42
N ALA A 200 9.30 -22.57 -7.49
CA ALA A 200 9.45 -21.16 -7.78
C ALA A 200 8.54 -20.35 -6.84
N ILE A 201 9.12 -19.37 -6.14
CA ILE A 201 8.37 -18.41 -5.32
C ILE A 201 8.65 -17.02 -5.85
N ARG A 202 7.60 -16.26 -6.18
CA ARG A 202 7.73 -14.92 -6.76
C ARG A 202 7.29 -13.87 -5.76
N TRP A 203 8.08 -12.82 -5.63
CA TRP A 203 7.69 -11.61 -4.93
C TRP A 203 7.47 -10.51 -5.95
N VAL A 204 6.25 -9.98 -5.99
CA VAL A 204 5.87 -8.92 -6.93
C VAL A 204 5.30 -7.75 -6.14
N GLY A 205 5.64 -6.53 -6.54
CA GLY A 205 5.02 -5.35 -5.95
C GLY A 205 5.78 -4.07 -6.19
N GLN A 206 5.83 -3.23 -5.16
CA GLN A 206 6.44 -1.91 -5.23
C GLN A 206 7.38 -1.70 -4.04
N LEU A 207 8.66 -1.48 -4.36
CA LEU A 207 9.64 -1.00 -3.40
C LEU A 207 9.37 0.47 -3.07
N ARG A 208 9.44 0.80 -1.79
CA ARG A 208 9.20 2.13 -1.24
C ARG A 208 10.32 2.52 -0.28
N SER A 209 10.75 3.77 -0.38
CA SER A 209 11.72 4.37 0.52
C SER A 209 11.47 5.88 0.61
N ALA A 210 11.81 6.48 1.75
CA ALA A 210 11.73 7.93 1.95
C ALA A 210 12.51 8.72 0.89
N ASN A 211 13.61 8.16 0.35
CA ASN A 211 14.43 8.81 -0.66
C ASN A 211 15.10 7.81 -1.62
N ASP A 212 15.72 8.36 -2.68
CA ASP A 212 16.42 7.57 -3.70
C ASP A 212 17.62 6.80 -3.13
N ALA A 213 18.30 7.36 -2.13
CA ALA A 213 19.45 6.69 -1.51
C ALA A 213 19.03 5.40 -0.78
N GLY A 214 17.94 5.45 -0.01
CA GLY A 214 17.38 4.27 0.64
C GLY A 214 16.83 3.27 -0.37
N LEU A 215 16.21 3.73 -1.47
CA LEU A 215 15.74 2.84 -2.53
C LEU A 215 16.90 2.16 -3.26
N ASN A 216 17.97 2.90 -3.56
CA ASN A 216 19.20 2.34 -4.12
C ASN A 216 19.85 1.32 -3.19
N ALA A 217 19.81 1.54 -1.87
CA ALA A 217 20.34 0.59 -0.90
C ALA A 217 19.55 -0.73 -0.89
N ILE A 218 18.21 -0.66 -0.97
CA ILE A 218 17.34 -1.83 -1.10
C ILE A 218 17.64 -2.59 -2.39
N GLU A 219 17.70 -1.88 -3.52
CA GLU A 219 18.00 -2.49 -4.82
C GLU A 219 19.40 -3.11 -4.85
N ALA A 220 20.41 -2.45 -4.30
CA ALA A 220 21.77 -2.96 -4.23
C ALA A 220 21.87 -4.22 -3.36
N ALA A 221 21.11 -4.30 -2.26
CA ALA A 221 21.04 -5.49 -1.43
C ALA A 221 20.43 -6.68 -2.18
N LEU A 222 19.36 -6.45 -2.95
CA LEU A 222 18.74 -7.46 -3.81
C LEU A 222 19.70 -7.91 -4.92
N GLU A 223 20.39 -6.98 -5.58
CA GLU A 223 21.38 -7.30 -6.62
C GLU A 223 22.57 -8.08 -6.05
N ALA A 224 23.05 -7.73 -4.86
CA ALA A 224 24.11 -8.47 -4.18
C ALA A 224 23.68 -9.91 -3.85
N ALA A 225 22.45 -10.10 -3.39
CA ALA A 225 21.89 -11.42 -3.10
C ALA A 225 21.69 -12.27 -4.37
N VAL A 226 21.42 -11.65 -5.52
CA VAL A 226 21.41 -12.34 -6.83
C VAL A 226 22.83 -12.70 -7.28
N ALA A 227 23.80 -11.80 -7.06
CA ALA A 227 25.18 -11.98 -7.52
C ALA A 227 25.95 -13.03 -6.70
N ASP A 228 25.63 -13.19 -5.42
CA ASP A 228 26.16 -14.24 -4.53
C ASP A 228 25.01 -15.15 -4.04
N PRO A 229 24.55 -16.10 -4.89
CA PRO A 229 23.36 -16.90 -4.62
C PRO A 229 23.61 -17.85 -3.46
N ARG A 230 23.05 -17.52 -2.31
CA ARG A 230 23.09 -18.34 -1.09
C ARG A 230 21.69 -18.80 -0.71
N ALA A 231 21.62 -20.01 -0.18
CA ALA A 231 20.39 -20.59 0.33
C ALA A 231 20.11 -20.04 1.73
N HIS A 232 18.97 -19.38 1.89
CA HIS A 232 18.52 -18.80 3.16
C HIS A 232 17.07 -19.18 3.47
N VAL A 233 16.66 -18.91 4.70
CA VAL A 233 15.25 -18.97 5.07
C VAL A 233 14.58 -17.70 4.58
N MET A 234 13.50 -17.89 3.84
CA MET A 234 12.58 -16.84 3.44
C MET A 234 11.34 -16.93 4.34
N ALA A 235 10.96 -15.83 4.98
CA ALA A 235 9.67 -15.74 5.64
C ALA A 235 8.78 -14.81 4.82
N ASP A 236 7.61 -15.29 4.42
CA ASP A 236 6.63 -14.39 3.84
C ASP A 236 5.94 -13.56 4.93
N ALA A 237 5.06 -12.69 4.48
CA ALA A 237 4.41 -11.72 5.32
C ALA A 237 3.31 -12.35 6.23
N TRP A 238 2.99 -13.66 6.06
CA TRP A 238 2.21 -14.47 7.03
C TRP A 238 3.10 -15.22 8.03
N SER A 239 4.40 -14.92 8.06
CA SER A 239 5.40 -15.70 8.82
C SER A 239 5.47 -17.17 8.37
N ARG A 240 4.99 -17.52 7.17
CA ARG A 240 5.26 -18.85 6.61
C ARG A 240 6.72 -18.88 6.18
N GLN A 241 7.44 -19.88 6.66
CA GLN A 241 8.85 -20.04 6.38
C GLN A 241 9.04 -21.03 5.23
N PHE A 242 9.90 -20.65 4.30
CA PHE A 242 10.38 -21.46 3.20
C PHE A 242 11.90 -21.59 3.38
N ALA A 243 12.35 -22.82 3.62
CA ALA A 243 13.76 -23.10 3.81
C ALA A 243 14.47 -23.27 2.47
N GLU A 244 15.79 -23.08 2.48
CA GLU A 244 16.66 -23.29 1.31
C GLU A 244 16.20 -22.53 0.05
N CYS A 245 15.75 -21.29 0.25
CA CYS A 245 15.43 -20.40 -0.85
C CYS A 245 16.69 -19.68 -1.33
N VAL A 246 16.88 -19.64 -2.64
CA VAL A 246 17.92 -18.85 -3.31
C VAL A 246 17.24 -17.77 -4.12
N LEU A 247 17.69 -16.51 -4.00
CA LEU A 247 17.22 -15.44 -4.88
C LEU A 247 17.90 -15.57 -6.25
N GLU A 248 17.14 -15.98 -7.25
CA GLU A 248 17.68 -16.28 -8.59
C GLU A 248 17.65 -15.08 -9.51
N ARG A 249 16.62 -14.24 -9.36
CA ARG A 249 16.41 -13.09 -10.23
C ARG A 249 15.76 -11.95 -9.48
N PHE A 250 16.27 -10.75 -9.73
CA PHE A 250 15.63 -9.48 -9.39
C PHE A 250 15.41 -8.69 -10.68
N THR A 251 14.23 -8.10 -10.85
CA THR A 251 13.88 -7.31 -12.02
C THR A 251 13.12 -6.06 -11.59
N ARG A 252 13.54 -4.91 -12.13
CA ARG A 252 12.83 -3.64 -11.98
C ARG A 252 11.73 -3.55 -13.03
N GLU A 253 10.52 -3.20 -12.60
CA GLU A 253 9.37 -3.00 -13.47
C GLU A 253 9.08 -1.52 -13.69
N GLY A 254 9.26 -1.08 -14.94
CA GLY A 254 9.00 0.30 -15.36
C GLY A 254 9.95 1.33 -14.74
N PRO A 255 9.70 2.63 -15.04
CA PRO A 255 10.55 3.71 -14.55
C PRO A 255 10.32 3.97 -13.06
N ARG A 256 11.37 4.45 -12.39
CA ARG A 256 11.29 4.99 -11.04
C ARG A 256 10.35 6.19 -10.99
N ARG A 257 9.59 6.30 -9.91
CA ARG A 257 8.57 7.35 -9.71
C ARG A 257 8.68 7.95 -8.32
N ARG A 258 8.03 9.11 -8.14
CA ARG A 258 7.80 9.72 -6.84
C ARG A 258 6.34 9.58 -6.46
N HIS A 259 6.11 9.22 -5.20
CA HIS A 259 4.77 9.21 -4.65
C HIS A 259 4.23 10.65 -4.63
N PRO A 260 3.09 10.93 -5.27
CA PRO A 260 2.62 12.31 -5.44
C PRO A 260 2.24 12.98 -4.12
N VAL A 261 1.84 12.17 -3.13
CA VAL A 261 1.47 12.66 -1.78
C VAL A 261 2.66 12.61 -0.82
N THR A 262 3.24 11.43 -0.57
CA THR A 262 4.30 11.27 0.45
C THR A 262 5.71 11.62 -0.02
N GLY A 263 5.93 11.85 -1.32
CA GLY A 263 7.26 12.11 -1.88
C GLY A 263 8.21 10.91 -1.89
N GLN A 264 7.79 9.74 -1.38
CA GLN A 264 8.58 8.51 -1.36
C GLN A 264 9.08 8.15 -2.76
N ALA A 265 10.29 7.60 -2.83
CA ALA A 265 10.82 6.98 -4.03
C ALA A 265 10.17 5.62 -4.23
N LEU A 266 9.65 5.37 -5.44
CA LEU A 266 8.90 4.17 -5.79
C LEU A 266 9.56 3.43 -6.95
N GLN A 267 9.70 2.12 -6.84
CA GLN A 267 10.15 1.25 -7.92
C GLN A 267 9.30 -0.02 -7.98
N GLY A 268 8.63 -0.27 -9.10
CA GLY A 268 7.98 -1.56 -9.35
C GLY A 268 9.03 -2.67 -9.45
N PHE A 269 8.75 -3.85 -8.93
CA PHE A 269 9.72 -4.93 -8.92
C PHE A 269 9.11 -6.34 -8.96
N GLU A 270 9.95 -7.27 -9.42
CA GLU A 270 9.76 -8.71 -9.33
C GLU A 270 11.05 -9.37 -8.80
N CYS A 271 10.92 -10.26 -7.82
CA CYS A 271 11.95 -11.22 -7.44
C CYS A 271 11.47 -12.65 -7.68
N VAL A 272 12.38 -13.52 -8.11
CA VAL A 272 12.13 -14.97 -8.24
C VAL A 272 13.10 -15.72 -7.35
N PHE A 273 12.54 -16.55 -6.48
CA PHE A 273 13.26 -17.43 -5.58
C PHE A 273 13.07 -18.88 -6.01
N GLY A 274 14.17 -19.63 -5.99
CA GLY A 274 14.17 -21.08 -6.10
C GLY A 274 14.24 -21.72 -4.73
N GLN A 275 13.20 -22.45 -4.31
CA GLN A 275 13.25 -23.29 -3.11
C GLN A 275 13.85 -24.65 -3.47
N LEU A 276 15.03 -24.97 -2.95
CA LEU A 276 15.80 -26.17 -3.31
C LEU A 276 15.26 -27.45 -2.65
N SER A 277 14.64 -27.33 -1.47
CA SER A 277 13.98 -28.43 -0.76
C SER A 277 12.51 -28.10 -0.52
N GLY A 278 11.61 -28.81 -1.22
CA GLY A 278 10.15 -28.75 -1.03
C GLY A 278 9.61 -30.00 -0.38
#